data_AF-A0A3D1J0C2-F1
#
_entry.id   AF-A0A3D1J0C2-F1
#
_cell.length_a   1.000
_cell.length_b   1.000
_cell.length_c   1.000
_cell.angle_alpha   90.00
_cell.angle_beta   90.00
_cell.angle_gamma   90.00
#
_symmetry.space_group_name_H-M   'P 1'
#
loop_
_entity.id
_entity.type
_entity.pdbx_description
1 polymer ?
#
loop_
_entity_poly.entity_id
_entity_poly.type
_entity_poly.pdbx_seq_one_letter_code
_entity_poly.pdbx_strand_id
1 'polypeptide(L)'
;MDEPGYDYDPEFFRNERWGYIVTRQRPIISVTAINLVYPAPTLTVYAIPNDWLRLDRKYGHIRMVPASSTFVAPLGAFLMQALSGGSLIPSMIQVKYIAGLNGTSDRLWPLVSDIILKRAVQKVMAGAMLPSSGSISADGLSQSLSIKLQDYEDQFQQAMFGPKGSNGGLWVAVHGIQMGVIGVTA
;
A
#
# COMPACT_ATOMS: atom_id res chain seq x y z
N MET A 1 -3.41 17.58 2.03
CA MET A 1 -2.28 17.56 1.10
C MET A 1 -2.82 17.07 -0.22
N ASP A 2 -2.67 17.85 -1.27
CA ASP A 2 -3.14 17.47 -2.60
C ASP A 2 -2.08 16.59 -3.29
N GLU A 3 -2.51 15.41 -3.74
CA GLU A 3 -1.67 14.49 -4.50
C GLU A 3 -1.45 15.05 -5.91
N PRO A 4 -0.22 15.04 -6.45
CA PRO A 4 0.00 15.44 -7.83
C PRO A 4 -0.78 14.54 -8.79
N GLY A 5 -1.28 15.14 -9.88
CA GLY A 5 -1.98 14.42 -10.93
C GLY A 5 -1.12 13.30 -11.54
N TYR A 6 -1.78 12.36 -12.19
CA TYR A 6 -1.15 11.36 -13.04
C TYR A 6 -1.17 11.86 -14.47
N ASP A 7 -0.12 11.52 -15.20
CA ASP A 7 -0.02 11.87 -16.60
C ASP A 7 -0.97 10.98 -17.40
N TYR A 8 -1.59 11.55 -18.42
CA TYR A 8 -2.37 10.80 -19.38
C TYR A 8 -1.48 10.32 -20.51
N ASP A 9 -1.56 9.02 -20.78
CA ASP A 9 -0.92 8.37 -21.93
C ASP A 9 -1.96 8.12 -23.04
N PRO A 10 -1.63 8.32 -24.33
CA PRO A 10 -2.57 8.03 -25.43
C PRO A 10 -3.10 6.59 -25.47
N GLU A 11 -2.37 5.62 -24.89
CA GLU A 11 -2.81 4.24 -24.78
C GLU A 11 -3.57 3.94 -23.48
N PHE A 12 -3.84 4.94 -22.64
CA PHE A 12 -4.41 4.79 -21.30
C PHE A 12 -5.73 4.00 -21.26
N PHE A 13 -6.57 4.16 -22.30
CA PHE A 13 -7.81 3.38 -22.48
C PHE A 13 -7.74 2.34 -23.60
N ARG A 14 -6.59 2.16 -24.25
CA ARG A 14 -6.40 1.17 -25.34
C ARG A 14 -5.88 -0.17 -24.79
N ASN A 15 -5.97 -1.22 -25.60
CA ASN A 15 -5.31 -2.52 -25.36
C ASN A 15 -5.54 -3.09 -23.96
N GLU A 16 -6.79 -3.12 -23.50
CA GLU A 16 -7.19 -3.68 -22.19
C GLU A 16 -6.59 -2.98 -20.96
N ARG A 17 -5.91 -1.84 -21.12
CA ARG A 17 -5.39 -1.05 -20.00
C ARG A 17 -6.51 -0.45 -19.15
N TRP A 18 -7.65 -0.12 -19.75
CA TRP A 18 -8.87 0.34 -19.05
C TRP A 18 -8.58 1.38 -17.95
N GLY A 19 -7.80 2.42 -18.29
CA GLY A 19 -7.47 3.51 -17.37
C GLY A 19 -6.74 3.03 -16.12
N TYR A 20 -5.84 2.06 -16.27
CA TYR A 20 -5.08 1.48 -15.16
C TYR A 20 -4.16 2.51 -14.50
N ILE A 21 -4.33 2.69 -13.20
CA ILE A 21 -3.49 3.55 -12.37
C ILE A 21 -2.99 2.74 -11.17
N VAL A 22 -1.72 2.92 -10.84
CA VAL A 22 -1.14 2.50 -9.56
C VAL A 22 -1.03 3.72 -8.66
N THR A 23 -1.74 3.73 -7.54
CA THR A 23 -1.67 4.83 -6.59
C THR A 23 -0.31 4.86 -5.89
N ARG A 24 0.20 6.06 -5.63
CA ARG A 24 1.50 6.23 -4.95
C ARG A 24 1.44 5.80 -3.50
N GLN A 25 0.31 6.04 -2.84
CA GLN A 25 0.04 5.58 -1.47
C GLN A 25 -0.85 4.34 -1.49
N ARG A 26 -0.57 3.40 -0.59
CA ARG A 26 -1.28 2.12 -0.47
C ARG A 26 -1.19 1.59 0.96
N PRO A 27 -2.14 0.75 1.41
CA PRO A 27 -3.32 0.27 0.69
C PRO A 27 -4.41 1.34 0.53
N ILE A 28 -5.27 1.22 -0.46
CA ILE A 28 -6.42 2.13 -0.68
C ILE A 28 -7.55 1.75 0.29
N ILE A 29 -8.05 2.74 1.03
CA ILE A 29 -9.28 2.63 1.83
C ILE A 29 -10.48 2.91 0.94
N SER A 30 -10.50 4.08 0.29
CA SER A 30 -11.59 4.52 -0.58
C SER A 30 -11.10 5.50 -1.64
N VAL A 31 -11.80 5.55 -2.77
CA VAL A 31 -11.62 6.59 -3.80
C VAL A 31 -12.81 7.53 -3.72
N THR A 32 -12.54 8.83 -3.60
CA THR A 32 -13.57 9.87 -3.50
C THR A 32 -13.99 10.37 -4.88
N ALA A 33 -13.00 10.62 -5.75
CA ALA A 33 -13.25 11.13 -7.10
C ALA A 33 -12.06 10.86 -8.02
N ILE A 34 -12.34 10.65 -9.30
CA ILE A 34 -11.34 10.69 -10.37
C ILE A 34 -11.84 11.65 -11.44
N ASN A 35 -11.03 12.66 -11.76
CA ASN A 35 -11.36 13.66 -12.75
C ASN A 35 -10.29 13.65 -13.84
N LEU A 36 -10.73 13.70 -15.10
CA LEU A 36 -9.86 13.98 -16.23
C LEU A 36 -9.98 15.48 -16.53
N VAL A 37 -8.87 16.19 -16.42
CA VAL A 37 -8.78 17.64 -16.58
C VAL A 37 -7.87 17.95 -17.75
N TYR A 38 -8.44 18.38 -18.86
CA TYR A 38 -7.65 18.74 -20.04
C TYR A 38 -7.13 20.18 -19.92
N PRO A 39 -5.84 20.45 -20.18
CA PRO A 39 -5.27 21.80 -20.15
C PRO A 39 -5.64 22.56 -21.43
N ALA A 40 -6.90 23.02 -21.53
CA ALA A 40 -7.40 23.89 -22.59
C ALA A 40 -7.90 25.24 -22.04
N PRO A 41 -8.04 26.28 -22.90
CA PRO A 41 -8.58 27.59 -22.51
C PRO A 41 -9.96 27.49 -21.85
N THR A 42 -10.78 26.53 -22.30
CA THR A 42 -11.97 26.05 -21.61
C THR A 42 -11.61 24.77 -20.87
N LEU A 43 -11.50 24.87 -19.55
CA LEU A 43 -11.15 23.76 -18.67
C LEU A 43 -12.29 22.72 -18.70
N THR A 44 -12.14 21.68 -19.52
CA THR A 44 -13.08 20.57 -19.57
C THR A 44 -12.72 19.57 -18.49
N VAL A 45 -13.62 19.41 -17.51
CA VAL A 45 -13.50 18.40 -16.45
C VAL A 45 -14.47 17.28 -16.75
N TYR A 46 -13.94 16.07 -16.92
CA TYR A 46 -14.74 14.86 -16.99
C TYR A 46 -14.59 14.06 -15.71
N ALA A 47 -15.65 13.97 -14.91
CA ALA A 47 -15.68 13.15 -13.70
C ALA A 47 -15.98 11.69 -14.07
N ILE A 48 -15.10 10.78 -13.68
CA ILE A 48 -15.30 9.34 -13.86
C ILE A 48 -16.33 8.85 -12.82
N PRO A 49 -17.41 8.18 -13.25
CA PRO A 49 -18.38 7.61 -12.34
C PRO A 49 -17.76 6.59 -11.36
N ASN A 50 -18.17 6.63 -10.10
CA ASN A 50 -17.60 5.74 -9.06
C ASN A 50 -17.93 4.24 -9.30
N ASP A 51 -19.04 3.95 -9.97
CA ASP A 51 -19.45 2.59 -10.35
C ASP A 51 -18.55 1.95 -11.42
N TRP A 52 -17.78 2.77 -12.16
CA TRP A 52 -16.78 2.30 -13.12
C TRP A 52 -15.49 1.84 -12.46
N LEU A 53 -15.29 2.19 -11.18
CA LEU A 53 -14.03 1.93 -10.50
C LEU A 53 -13.96 0.47 -10.06
N ARG A 54 -12.90 -0.21 -10.48
CA ARG A 54 -12.48 -1.52 -9.97
C ARG A 54 -11.19 -1.32 -9.19
N LEU A 55 -11.28 -1.54 -7.88
CA LEU A 55 -10.20 -1.26 -6.94
C LEU A 55 -9.55 -2.55 -6.45
N ASP A 56 -8.25 -2.67 -6.66
CA ASP A 56 -7.39 -3.58 -5.91
C ASP A 56 -6.78 -2.81 -4.73
N ARG A 57 -7.49 -2.83 -3.61
CA ARG A 57 -7.15 -2.01 -2.44
C ARG A 57 -5.77 -2.29 -1.90
N LYS A 58 -5.33 -3.55 -1.92
CA LYS A 58 -4.06 -3.96 -1.35
C LYS A 58 -2.88 -3.36 -2.11
N TYR A 59 -2.89 -3.50 -3.44
CA TYR A 59 -1.76 -3.08 -4.26
C TYR A 59 -1.85 -1.65 -4.76
N GLY A 60 -2.98 -0.98 -4.51
CA GLY A 60 -3.20 0.39 -4.96
C GLY A 60 -3.62 0.47 -6.43
N HIS A 61 -4.18 -0.60 -7.00
CA HIS A 61 -4.58 -0.58 -8.40
C HIS A 61 -5.99 -0.05 -8.56
N ILE A 62 -6.17 0.84 -9.52
CA ILE A 62 -7.46 1.36 -9.95
C ILE A 62 -7.59 1.03 -11.44
N ARG A 63 -8.74 0.47 -11.83
CA ARG A 63 -9.15 0.35 -13.23
C ARG A 63 -10.48 1.05 -13.42
N MET A 64 -10.61 1.73 -14.56
CA MET A 64 -11.81 2.45 -14.97
C MET A 64 -12.49 1.62 -16.06
N VAL A 65 -13.44 0.79 -15.66
CA VAL A 65 -14.16 -0.11 -16.55
C VAL A 65 -15.60 0.40 -16.68
N PRO A 66 -16.04 0.87 -17.86
CA PRO A 66 -17.39 1.35 -18.04
C PRO A 66 -18.44 0.30 -17.66
N ALA A 67 -19.30 0.63 -16.70
CA ALA A 67 -20.37 -0.25 -16.24
C ALA A 67 -21.70 -0.04 -17.01
N SER A 68 -21.85 1.10 -17.71
CA SER A 68 -23.05 1.48 -18.44
C SER A 68 -22.70 2.17 -19.77
N SER A 69 -23.45 1.87 -20.83
CA SER A 69 -23.22 2.42 -22.18
C SER A 69 -23.47 3.92 -22.30
N THR A 70 -24.38 4.48 -21.50
CA THR A 70 -24.82 5.90 -21.59
C THR A 70 -23.72 6.92 -21.36
N PHE A 71 -22.67 6.57 -20.60
CA PHE A 71 -21.58 7.48 -20.22
C PHE A 71 -20.31 7.30 -21.07
N VAL A 72 -20.31 6.41 -22.06
CA VAL A 72 -19.14 6.15 -22.91
C VAL A 72 -18.94 7.24 -23.97
N ALA A 73 -20.02 7.83 -24.50
CA ALA A 73 -19.93 8.84 -25.56
C ALA A 73 -19.23 10.15 -25.11
N PRO A 74 -19.54 10.74 -23.94
CA PRO A 74 -18.82 11.91 -23.44
C PRO A 74 -17.34 11.62 -23.16
N LEU A 75 -17.02 10.45 -22.59
CA LEU A 75 -15.63 10.02 -22.43
C LEU A 75 -14.94 9.90 -23.78
N GLY A 76 -15.59 9.28 -24.77
CA GLY A 76 -15.05 9.16 -26.13
C GLY A 76 -14.73 10.51 -26.77
N ALA A 77 -15.63 11.49 -26.65
CA ALA A 77 -15.41 12.84 -27.16
C ALA A 77 -14.25 13.55 -26.45
N PHE A 78 -14.11 13.34 -25.14
CA PHE A 78 -13.01 13.86 -24.34
C PHE A 78 -11.67 13.22 -24.72
N LEU A 79 -11.64 11.89 -24.89
CA LEU A 79 -10.47 11.16 -25.34
C LEU A 79 -10.08 11.53 -26.77
N MET A 80 -11.02 11.75 -27.68
CA MET A 80 -10.72 12.18 -29.04
C MET A 80 -10.01 13.55 -29.07
N GLN A 81 -10.40 14.48 -28.20
CA GLN A 81 -9.69 15.75 -28.04
C GLN A 81 -8.27 15.54 -27.51
N ALA A 82 -8.11 14.71 -26.47
CA ALA A 82 -6.80 14.39 -25.92
C ALA A 82 -5.89 13.67 -26.93
N LEU A 83 -6.44 12.72 -27.70
CA LEU A 83 -5.74 11.92 -28.70
C LEU A 83 -5.40 12.71 -29.97
N SER A 84 -6.17 13.75 -30.32
CA SER A 84 -5.83 14.61 -31.47
C SER A 84 -4.46 15.28 -31.34
N GLY A 85 -3.97 15.45 -30.10
CA GLY A 85 -2.61 15.91 -29.81
C GLY A 85 -1.53 14.81 -29.87
N GLY A 86 -1.92 13.52 -29.84
CA GLY A 86 -1.01 12.36 -29.91
C GLY A 86 0.06 12.28 -28.81
N SER A 87 -0.04 13.13 -27.78
CA SER A 87 1.03 13.38 -26.82
C SER A 87 0.64 12.97 -25.41
N LEU A 88 1.65 12.71 -24.59
CA LEU A 88 1.50 12.60 -23.14
C LEU A 88 1.05 13.95 -22.59
N ILE A 89 0.02 13.95 -21.74
CA ILE A 89 -0.52 15.17 -21.13
C ILE A 89 -0.23 15.13 -19.63
N PRO A 90 0.67 16.00 -19.13
CA PRO A 90 1.05 15.98 -17.73
C PRO A 90 -0.10 16.31 -16.78
N SER A 91 -0.18 15.61 -15.65
CA SER A 91 -1.13 15.89 -14.55
C SER A 91 -2.62 15.98 -14.94
N MET A 92 -3.01 15.39 -16.08
CA MET A 92 -4.37 15.41 -16.58
C MET A 92 -5.34 14.59 -15.70
N ILE A 93 -4.85 13.54 -15.06
CA ILE A 93 -5.70 12.63 -14.29
C ILE A 93 -5.57 12.98 -12.81
N GLN A 94 -6.62 13.53 -12.22
CA GLN A 94 -6.66 13.88 -10.81
C GLN A 94 -7.40 12.81 -10.03
N VAL A 95 -6.72 12.17 -9.07
CA VAL A 95 -7.28 11.11 -8.24
C VAL A 95 -7.32 11.58 -6.78
N LYS A 96 -8.52 11.64 -6.20
CA LYS A 96 -8.73 11.90 -4.78
C LYS A 96 -9.11 10.60 -4.09
N TYR A 97 -8.28 10.15 -3.16
CA TYR A 97 -8.45 8.88 -2.47
C TYR A 97 -7.89 8.94 -1.05
N ILE A 98 -8.35 8.02 -0.21
CA ILE A 98 -7.86 7.79 1.14
C ILE A 98 -7.06 6.49 1.12
N ALA A 99 -5.83 6.53 1.61
CA ALA A 99 -4.95 5.37 1.72
C ALA A 99 -4.41 5.23 3.14
N GLY A 100 -4.01 4.02 3.50
CA GLY A 100 -3.48 3.66 4.80
C GLY A 100 -4.22 2.49 5.44
N LEU A 101 -3.93 2.27 6.72
CA LEU A 101 -4.55 1.22 7.50
C LEU A 101 -5.70 1.83 8.30
N ASN A 102 -6.93 1.44 7.99
CA ASN A 102 -8.07 1.66 8.87
C ASN A 102 -8.34 0.36 9.63
N GLY A 103 -8.63 0.44 10.93
CA GLY A 103 -8.84 -0.74 11.78
C GLY A 103 -10.06 -1.61 11.43
N THR A 104 -10.61 -1.44 10.24
CA THR A 104 -11.72 -2.19 9.66
C THR A 104 -11.25 -3.33 8.74
N SER A 105 -9.95 -3.49 8.50
CA SER A 105 -9.45 -4.60 7.69
C SER A 105 -9.37 -5.88 8.52
N ASP A 106 -10.30 -6.81 8.32
CA ASP A 106 -10.37 -8.08 9.06
C ASP A 106 -9.08 -8.91 9.01
N ARG A 107 -8.30 -8.79 7.94
CA ARG A 107 -7.03 -9.51 7.79
C ARG A 107 -5.81 -8.74 8.30
N LEU A 108 -5.72 -7.44 8.03
CA LEU A 108 -4.53 -6.65 8.38
C LEU A 108 -4.57 -6.16 9.82
N TRP A 109 -5.74 -5.81 10.33
CA TRP A 109 -5.87 -5.19 11.64
C TRP A 109 -5.39 -6.09 12.79
N PRO A 110 -5.73 -7.40 12.85
CA PRO A 110 -5.22 -8.28 13.89
C PRO A 110 -3.67 -8.34 13.92
N LEU A 111 -3.04 -8.38 12.73
CA LEU A 111 -1.58 -8.42 12.60
C LEU A 111 -0.92 -7.12 13.09
N VAL A 112 -1.51 -5.97 12.72
CA VAL A 112 -1.03 -4.66 13.18
C VAL A 112 -1.14 -4.54 14.69
N SER A 113 -2.28 -4.92 15.27
CA SER A 113 -2.48 -4.87 16.73
C SER A 113 -1.53 -5.79 17.48
N ASP A 114 -1.32 -7.01 16.99
CA ASP A 114 -0.40 -7.99 17.60
C ASP A 114 1.04 -7.45 17.63
N ILE A 115 1.51 -6.88 16.52
CA ILE A 115 2.87 -6.32 16.42
C ILE A 115 3.04 -5.11 17.33
N ILE A 116 2.04 -4.21 17.39
CA ILE A 116 2.08 -3.04 18.29
C ILE A 116 2.16 -3.50 19.74
N LEU A 117 1.33 -4.46 20.14
CA LEU A 117 1.30 -4.98 21.52
C LEU A 117 2.62 -5.68 21.87
N LYS A 118 3.14 -6.55 20.99
CA LYS A 118 4.44 -7.20 21.17
C LYS A 118 5.57 -6.18 21.34
N ARG A 119 5.59 -5.12 20.51
CA ARG A 119 6.60 -4.06 20.61
C ARG A 119 6.45 -3.22 21.88
N ALA A 120 5.22 -2.95 22.31
CA ALA A 120 4.95 -2.24 23.55
C ALA A 120 5.46 -3.04 24.77
N VAL A 121 5.12 -4.33 24.84
CA VAL A 121 5.60 -5.24 25.89
C VAL A 121 7.13 -5.30 25.90
N GLN A 122 7.76 -5.42 24.73
CA GLN A 122 9.22 -5.43 24.61
C GLN A 122 9.84 -4.14 25.16
N LYS A 123 9.27 -2.97 24.85
CA LYS A 123 9.74 -1.68 25.38
C LYS A 123 9.58 -1.57 26.90
N VAL A 124 8.47 -2.06 27.45
CA VAL A 124 8.25 -2.07 28.90
C VAL A 124 9.25 -2.99 29.59
N MET A 125 9.48 -4.20 29.07
CA MET A 125 10.47 -5.14 29.62
C MET A 125 11.88 -4.57 29.55
N ALA A 126 12.27 -3.97 28.42
CA ALA A 126 13.58 -3.33 28.27
C ALA A 126 13.77 -2.13 29.21
N GLY A 127 12.71 -1.38 29.53
CA GLY A 127 12.76 -0.26 30.47
C GLY A 127 12.68 -0.67 31.95
N ALA A 128 11.95 -1.74 32.26
CA ALA A 128 11.79 -2.26 33.62
C ALA A 128 12.99 -3.11 34.06
N MET A 129 13.72 -3.69 33.11
CA MET A 129 14.90 -4.50 33.39
C MET A 129 16.16 -3.68 33.19
N LEU A 130 16.76 -3.23 34.29
CA LEU A 130 18.22 -3.09 34.33
C LEU A 130 18.82 -4.45 33.94
N PRO A 131 19.90 -4.54 33.15
CA PRO A 131 20.48 -5.81 32.74
C PRO A 131 20.88 -6.62 33.97
N SER A 132 20.00 -7.53 34.38
CA SER A 132 20.10 -8.31 35.61
C SER A 132 20.26 -9.77 35.23
N SER A 133 21.51 -10.20 35.11
CA SER A 133 21.86 -11.61 35.08
C SER A 133 21.67 -12.18 36.49
N GLY A 134 20.64 -13.00 36.70
CA GLY A 134 20.39 -13.70 37.95
C GLY A 134 20.76 -15.17 37.85
N SER A 135 21.66 -15.64 38.71
CA SER A 135 21.93 -17.07 38.90
C SER A 135 21.31 -17.53 40.23
N ILE A 136 20.40 -18.49 40.18
CA ILE A 136 19.95 -19.21 41.38
C ILE A 136 20.75 -20.49 41.45
N SER A 137 21.64 -20.55 42.44
CA SER A 137 22.45 -21.73 42.74
C SER A 137 21.80 -22.44 43.93
N ALA A 138 21.06 -23.51 43.68
CA ALA A 138 20.61 -24.43 44.72
C ALA A 138 21.18 -25.81 44.41
N ASP A 139 22.04 -26.30 45.31
CA ASP A 139 22.47 -27.70 45.38
C ASP A 139 23.25 -28.27 44.17
N GLY A 140 24.09 -27.44 43.54
CA GLY A 140 25.02 -27.89 42.49
C GLY A 140 24.45 -27.94 41.06
N LEU A 141 23.16 -27.64 40.87
CA LEU A 141 22.55 -27.40 39.57
C LEU A 141 22.36 -25.90 39.36
N SER A 142 23.22 -25.30 38.54
CA SER A 142 23.12 -23.89 38.14
C SER A 142 22.12 -23.75 37.00
N GLN A 143 21.05 -22.98 37.20
CA GLN A 143 20.15 -22.56 36.14
C GLN A 143 20.24 -21.04 35.99
N SER A 144 20.83 -20.57 34.89
CA SER A 144 20.90 -19.16 34.55
C SER A 144 19.55 -18.69 34.02
N LEU A 145 18.89 -17.76 34.71
CA LEU A 145 17.69 -17.10 34.20
C LEU A 145 18.14 -15.87 33.39
N SER A 146 18.65 -16.11 32.18
CA SER A 146 18.91 -15.01 31.25
C SER A 146 17.62 -14.67 30.52
N ILE A 147 17.02 -13.51 30.79
CA ILE A 147 15.97 -12.98 29.93
C ILE A 147 16.65 -12.52 28.65
N LYS A 148 16.62 -13.39 27.63
CA LYS A 148 17.18 -13.09 26.32
C LYS A 148 16.22 -12.15 25.61
N LEU A 149 16.51 -10.86 25.67
CA LEU A 149 15.84 -9.84 24.84
C LEU A 149 15.87 -10.22 23.34
N GLN A 150 16.86 -11.03 22.93
CA GLN A 150 16.98 -11.63 21.61
C GLN A 150 15.75 -12.43 21.17
N ASP A 151 15.20 -13.28 22.04
CA ASP A 151 14.09 -14.19 21.68
C ASP A 151 12.81 -13.40 21.39
N TYR A 152 12.61 -12.27 22.08
CA TYR A 152 11.48 -11.37 21.85
C TYR A 152 11.66 -10.53 20.59
N GLU A 153 12.89 -10.11 20.29
CA GLU A 153 13.20 -9.43 19.03
C GLU A 153 12.97 -10.40 17.85
N ASP A 154 13.36 -11.66 17.97
CA ASP A 154 13.13 -12.67 16.92
C ASP A 154 11.64 -12.90 16.65
N GLN A 155 10.80 -12.94 17.69
CA GLN A 155 9.34 -13.03 17.53
C GLN A 155 8.74 -11.80 16.85
N PHE A 156 9.24 -10.60 17.17
CA PHE A 156 8.83 -9.36 16.51
C PHE A 156 9.24 -9.37 15.04
N GLN A 157 10.50 -9.72 14.74
CA GLN A 157 11.03 -9.82 13.39
C GLN A 157 10.24 -10.84 12.57
N GLN A 158 9.90 -12.00 13.15
CA GLN A 158 9.09 -13.01 12.49
C GLN A 158 7.65 -12.54 12.22
N ALA A 159 7.02 -11.79 13.12
CA ALA A 159 5.69 -11.23 12.87
C ALA A 159 5.73 -10.13 11.78
N MET A 160 6.76 -9.28 11.80
CA MET A 160 6.90 -8.16 10.88
C MET A 160 7.28 -8.62 9.46
N PHE A 161 8.25 -9.52 9.35
CA PHE A 161 8.85 -9.93 8.08
C PHE A 161 8.58 -11.39 7.70
N GLY A 162 7.94 -12.18 8.57
CA GLY A 162 7.70 -13.60 8.33
C GLY A 162 8.92 -14.47 8.69
N PRO A 163 8.73 -15.79 8.85
CA PRO A 163 9.85 -16.72 9.01
C PRO A 163 10.79 -16.71 7.79
N LYS A 164 12.06 -17.11 8.00
CA LYS A 164 13.03 -17.28 6.91
C LYS A 164 12.47 -18.23 5.85
N GLY A 165 12.48 -17.79 4.58
CA GLY A 165 11.95 -18.55 3.45
C GLY A 165 10.41 -18.49 3.28
N SER A 166 9.71 -17.70 4.10
CA SER A 166 8.27 -17.45 3.91
C SER A 166 8.01 -16.27 2.98
N ASN A 167 6.78 -16.18 2.47
CA ASN A 167 6.32 -15.07 1.64
C ASN A 167 6.00 -13.78 2.44
N GLY A 168 6.57 -13.61 3.64
CA GLY A 168 6.53 -12.38 4.40
C GLY A 168 5.49 -12.29 5.54
N GLY A 169 5.67 -11.31 6.42
CA GLY A 169 4.79 -10.97 7.54
C GLY A 169 3.90 -9.75 7.23
N LEU A 170 3.66 -8.90 8.24
CA LEU A 170 2.91 -7.65 8.06
C LEU A 170 3.49 -6.78 6.93
N TRP A 171 4.81 -6.73 6.78
CA TRP A 171 5.47 -5.94 5.74
C TRP A 171 4.97 -6.27 4.34
N VAL A 172 4.90 -7.56 3.99
CA VAL A 172 4.38 -8.01 2.69
C VAL A 172 2.87 -7.90 2.60
N ALA A 173 2.17 -8.03 3.74
CA ALA A 173 0.73 -7.83 3.78
C ALA A 173 0.35 -6.38 3.38
N VAL A 174 1.16 -5.39 3.77
CA VAL A 174 0.96 -3.97 3.45
C VAL A 174 1.55 -3.57 2.10
N HIS A 175 2.79 -3.99 1.79
CA HIS A 175 3.54 -3.49 0.63
C HIS A 175 3.54 -4.43 -0.59
N GLY A 176 3.06 -5.66 -0.42
CA GLY A 176 3.23 -6.73 -1.41
C GLY A 176 4.65 -7.33 -1.40
N ILE A 177 4.89 -8.29 -2.28
CA ILE A 177 6.20 -8.94 -2.43
C ILE A 177 7.13 -7.96 -3.14
N GLN A 178 8.21 -7.56 -2.49
CA GLN A 178 9.29 -6.80 -3.12
C GLN A 178 10.43 -7.79 -3.43
N MET A 179 10.69 -8.00 -4.72
CA MET A 179 11.88 -8.75 -5.15
C MET A 179 13.11 -7.88 -4.91
N GLY A 180 13.92 -8.24 -3.92
CA GLY A 180 15.25 -7.66 -3.76
C GLY A 180 16.16 -8.17 -4.87
N VAL A 181 16.65 -7.28 -5.73
CA VAL A 181 17.79 -7.61 -6.61
C VAL A 181 19.00 -7.75 -5.70
N ILE A 182 19.46 -8.99 -5.49
CA ILE A 182 20.77 -9.23 -4.91
C ILE A 182 21.77 -8.80 -5.99
N GLY A 183 22.30 -7.59 -5.86
CA GLY A 183 23.44 -7.14 -6.65
C GLY A 183 24.63 -8.03 -6.31
N VAL A 184 24.92 -9.00 -7.17
CA VAL A 184 26.24 -9.63 -7.20
C VAL A 184 27.18 -8.60 -7.79
N THR A 185 27.85 -7.84 -6.93
CA THR A 185 29.08 -7.17 -7.32
C THR A 185 30.12 -8.27 -7.58
N ALA A 186 30.45 -8.45 -8.85
CA ALA A 186 31.65 -9.19 -9.26
C ALA A 186 32.91 -8.40 -8.90
#